data_AF-A0A2I7KGY1-F1
#
_entry.id   AF-A0A2I7KGY1-F1
#
_cell.length_a   1.000
_cell.length_b   1.000
_cell.length_c   1.000
_cell.angle_alpha   90.00
_cell.angle_beta   90.00
_cell.angle_gamma   90.00
#
_symmetry.space_group_name_H-M   'P 1'
#
loop_
_entity.id
_entity.type
_entity.pdbx_description
1 polymer ?
#
loop_
_entity_poly.entity_id
_entity_poly.type
_entity_poly.pdbx_seq_one_letter_code
_entity_poly.pdbx_strand_id
1 'polypeptide(L)'
;MSGYDLRTVKAMQDAGLVAEVRFGGGFCSQTRVQLTPDQVIGYLDQGLDYVLRLQGIEPDEFEEWQQADGRALCMETLKNGKLCGNQVASQCSLDDWKRLHRNEYCRTHGG
;
A
#
# COMPACT_ATOMS: atom_id res chain seq x y z
N MET A 1 6.57 10.97 23.98
CA MET A 1 7.92 10.53 23.56
C MET A 1 8.02 9.04 23.80
N SER A 2 7.83 8.25 22.76
CA SER A 2 8.04 6.81 22.84
C SER A 2 9.53 6.54 23.11
N GLY A 3 9.83 5.78 24.16
CA GLY A 3 11.19 5.56 24.68
C GLY A 3 12.04 4.61 23.84
N TYR A 4 12.02 4.72 22.52
CA TYR A 4 12.78 3.85 21.63
C TYR A 4 14.18 4.43 21.38
N ASP A 5 15.21 3.64 21.71
CA ASP A 5 16.62 4.03 21.55
C ASP A 5 17.17 3.59 20.19
N LEU A 6 17.48 4.57 19.34
CA LEU A 6 18.07 4.35 18.02
C LEU A 6 19.39 3.55 18.08
N ARG A 7 20.17 3.69 19.15
CA ARG A 7 21.44 2.95 19.30
C ARG A 7 21.17 1.45 19.43
N THR A 8 20.15 1.08 20.20
CA THR A 8 19.71 -0.30 20.35
C THR A 8 19.24 -0.87 19.01
N VAL A 9 18.39 -0.15 18.27
CA VAL A 9 17.89 -0.61 16.96
C VAL A 9 19.04 -0.78 15.95
N LYS A 10 20.01 0.15 15.95
CA LYS A 10 21.19 0.04 15.11
C LYS A 10 22.06 -1.16 15.47
N ALA A 11 22.30 -1.40 16.77
CA ALA A 11 23.07 -2.56 17.22
C ALA A 11 22.41 -3.89 16.82
N MET A 12 21.07 -3.95 16.83
CA MET A 12 20.32 -5.11 16.33
C MET A 12 20.56 -5.33 14.83
N GLN A 13 20.53 -4.26 14.03
CA GLN A 13 20.80 -4.35 12.59
C GLN A 13 22.24 -4.75 12.29
N ASP A 14 23.22 -4.18 13.02
CA ASP A 14 24.64 -4.53 12.90
C ASP A 14 24.90 -6.01 13.27
N ALA A 15 24.06 -6.59 14.13
CA ALA A 15 24.05 -8.02 14.47
C ALA A 15 23.32 -8.90 13.43
N GLY A 16 22.80 -8.33 12.35
CA GLY A 16 22.11 -9.03 11.26
C GLY A 16 20.59 -9.18 11.43
N LEU A 17 19.98 -8.52 12.42
CA LEU A 17 18.52 -8.51 12.58
C LEU A 17 17.89 -7.51 11.62
N VAL A 18 16.88 -7.95 10.86
CA VAL A 18 16.17 -7.11 9.89
C VAL A 18 14.76 -6.85 10.38
N ALA A 19 14.37 -5.58 10.43
CA ALA A 19 12.99 -5.18 10.65
C ALA A 19 12.26 -5.15 9.30
N GLU A 20 11.21 -5.94 9.17
CA GLU A 20 10.38 -6.01 7.97
C GLU A 20 8.91 -5.79 8.37
N VAL A 21 8.24 -4.88 7.67
CA VAL A 21 6.79 -4.72 7.76
C VAL A 21 6.15 -5.37 6.55
N ARG A 22 5.12 -6.17 6.80
CA ARG A 22 4.32 -6.82 5.77
C ARG A 22 2.91 -6.26 5.79
N PHE A 23 2.43 -5.84 4.65
CA PHE A 23 1.07 -5.37 4.49
C PHE A 23 0.55 -5.75 3.11
N GLY A 24 -0.76 -5.95 3.03
CA GLY A 24 -1.42 -6.52 1.88
C GLY A 24 -2.83 -7.01 2.23
N GLY A 25 -3.68 -7.22 1.23
CA GLY A 25 -5.05 -7.70 1.39
C GLY A 25 -5.30 -8.99 0.59
N GLY A 26 -5.93 -9.97 1.23
CA GLY A 26 -6.49 -11.16 0.56
C GLY A 26 -5.50 -12.00 -0.25
N PHE A 27 -5.92 -12.43 -1.45
CA PHE A 27 -5.11 -13.19 -2.39
C PHE A 27 -4.06 -12.34 -3.13
N CYS A 28 -3.97 -11.04 -2.86
CA CYS A 28 -3.06 -10.14 -3.55
C CYS A 28 -1.62 -10.22 -3.02
N SER A 29 -0.67 -9.72 -3.82
CA SER A 29 0.74 -9.74 -3.47
C SER A 29 0.99 -9.01 -2.15
N GLN A 30 1.59 -9.72 -1.20
CA GLN A 30 2.05 -9.12 0.05
C GLN A 30 3.22 -8.20 -0.26
N THR A 31 3.08 -6.92 0.11
CA THR A 31 4.20 -5.98 0.08
C THR A 31 5.06 -6.20 1.32
N ARG A 32 6.38 -6.21 1.11
CA ARG A 32 7.38 -6.34 2.16
C ARG A 32 8.30 -5.14 2.11
N VAL A 33 8.38 -4.40 3.20
CA VAL A 33 9.25 -3.22 3.31
C VAL A 33 10.24 -3.47 4.43
N GLN A 34 11.53 -3.52 4.07
CA GLN A 34 12.60 -3.52 5.06
C GLN A 34 12.81 -2.11 5.58
N LEU A 35 12.85 -1.95 6.90
CA LEU A 35 13.01 -0.66 7.55
C LEU A 35 14.47 -0.42 7.93
N THR A 36 14.93 0.81 7.71
CA THR A 36 16.16 1.31 8.35
C THR A 36 15.91 1.56 9.86
N PRO A 37 16.96 1.70 10.68
CA PRO A 37 16.79 1.95 12.11
C PRO A 37 15.94 3.18 12.42
N ASP A 38 16.12 4.26 11.65
CA ASP A 38 15.30 5.48 11.80
C ASP A 38 13.83 5.23 11.43
N GLN A 39 13.59 4.44 10.39
CA GLN A 39 12.24 4.07 9.96
C GLN A 39 11.54 3.13 10.96
N VAL A 40 12.29 2.30 11.69
CA VAL A 40 11.74 1.49 12.79
C VAL A 40 11.18 2.41 13.87
N ILE A 41 11.89 3.48 14.24
CA ILE A 41 11.39 4.43 15.23
C ILE A 41 10.11 5.12 14.73
N GLY A 42 10.10 5.55 13.46
CA GLY A 42 8.91 6.14 12.85
C GLY A 42 7.71 5.19 12.81
N TYR A 43 7.95 3.92 12.47
CA TYR A 43 6.92 2.88 12.48
C TYR A 43 6.38 2.60 13.88
N LEU A 44 7.24 2.59 14.91
CA LEU A 44 6.79 2.32 16.29
C LEU A 44 5.93 3.47 16.85
N ASP A 45 6.08 4.69 16.35
CA ASP A 45 5.30 5.86 16.76
C ASP A 45 3.97 5.97 16.00
N GLN A 46 3.99 5.73 14.69
CA GLN A 46 2.87 6.02 13.78
C GLN A 46 2.22 4.77 13.16
N GLY A 47 2.79 3.59 13.37
CA GLY A 47 2.28 2.33 12.85
C GLY A 47 2.36 2.22 11.32
N LEU A 48 1.40 1.49 10.73
CA LEU A 48 1.38 1.17 9.31
C LEU A 48 1.29 2.40 8.41
N ASP A 49 0.58 3.46 8.82
CA ASP A 49 0.43 4.70 8.06
C ASP A 49 1.77 5.36 7.72
N TYR A 50 2.75 5.24 8.62
CA TYR A 50 4.11 5.71 8.34
C TYR A 50 4.75 4.95 7.18
N VAL A 51 4.59 3.63 7.16
CA VAL A 51 5.16 2.78 6.10
C VAL A 51 4.43 3.00 4.78
N LEU A 52 3.10 3.15 4.80
CA LEU A 52 2.32 3.48 3.60
C LEU A 52 2.79 4.80 2.98
N ARG A 53 2.97 5.85 3.78
CA ARG A 53 3.50 7.14 3.32
C ARG A 53 4.92 7.06 2.78
N LEU A 54 5.79 6.23 3.37
CA LEU A 54 7.13 5.97 2.80
C LEU A 54 7.07 5.33 1.41
N GLN A 55 6.00 4.60 1.11
CA GLN A 55 5.74 4.03 -0.22
C GLN A 55 4.90 4.98 -1.10
N GLY A 56 4.62 6.20 -0.64
CA GLY A 56 3.82 7.17 -1.36
C GLY A 56 2.34 6.79 -1.48
N ILE A 57 1.82 5.95 -0.58
CA ILE A 57 0.41 5.58 -0.49
C ILE A 57 -0.24 6.31 0.68
N GLU A 58 -1.36 6.96 0.41
CA GLU A 58 -2.18 7.58 1.44
C GLU A 58 -3.11 6.55 2.13
N PRO A 59 -3.51 6.77 3.39
CA PRO A 59 -4.32 5.80 4.14
C PRO A 59 -5.67 5.46 3.48
N ASP A 60 -6.30 6.45 2.84
CA ASP A 60 -7.56 6.31 2.10
C ASP A 60 -7.39 5.48 0.82
N GLU A 61 -6.31 5.68 0.07
CA GLU A 61 -5.92 4.83 -1.07
C GLU A 61 -5.74 3.36 -0.62
N PHE A 62 -5.08 3.15 0.52
CA PHE A 62 -4.87 1.81 1.06
C PHE A 62 -6.17 1.16 1.55
N GLU A 63 -7.08 1.95 2.13
CA GLU A 63 -8.41 1.46 2.51
C GLU A 63 -9.22 1.04 1.27
N GLU A 64 -9.25 1.87 0.22
CA GLU A 64 -9.95 1.53 -1.02
C GLU A 64 -9.36 0.27 -1.67
N TRP A 65 -8.03 0.14 -1.67
CA TRP A 65 -7.35 -1.06 -2.17
C TRP A 65 -7.78 -2.32 -1.42
N GLN A 66 -7.88 -2.26 -0.08
CA GLN A 66 -8.35 -3.37 0.73
C GLN A 66 -9.82 -3.70 0.45
N GLN A 67 -10.69 -2.70 0.40
CA GLN A 67 -12.12 -2.88 0.10
C GLN A 67 -12.34 -3.47 -1.30
N ALA A 68 -11.47 -3.13 -2.25
CA ALA A 68 -11.49 -3.68 -3.60
C ALA A 68 -10.86 -5.07 -3.72
N ASP A 69 -10.31 -5.64 -2.64
CA ASP A 69 -9.51 -6.88 -2.65
C ASP A 69 -8.40 -6.82 -3.72
N GLY A 70 -7.71 -5.68 -3.76
CA GLY A 70 -6.61 -5.38 -4.67
C GLY A 70 -6.96 -5.27 -6.16
N ARG A 71 -8.25 -5.14 -6.50
CA ARG A 71 -8.69 -4.90 -7.88
C ARG A 71 -8.57 -3.43 -8.26
N ALA A 72 -7.95 -3.16 -9.41
CA ALA A 72 -7.95 -1.83 -10.01
C ALA A 72 -9.27 -1.65 -10.79
N LEU A 73 -9.95 -0.52 -10.59
CA LEU A 73 -11.27 -0.25 -11.17
C LEU A 73 -11.18 0.79 -12.28
N CYS A 74 -12.14 0.73 -13.20
CA CYS A 74 -12.20 1.59 -14.39
C CYS A 74 -12.37 3.08 -14.04
N MET A 75 -11.76 3.95 -14.87
CA MET A 75 -11.88 5.42 -14.77
C MET A 75 -13.23 5.99 -15.22
N GLU A 76 -14.00 5.25 -16.03
CA GLU A 76 -15.21 5.78 -16.68
C GLU A 76 -16.32 6.11 -15.68
N THR A 77 -17.05 7.20 -15.96
CA THR A 77 -18.26 7.58 -15.23
C THR A 77 -19.49 7.19 -16.04
N LEU A 78 -20.36 6.38 -15.43
CA LEU A 78 -21.60 5.91 -16.04
C LEU A 78 -22.59 7.08 -16.22
N LYS A 79 -23.57 6.90 -17.13
CA LYS A 79 -24.62 7.90 -17.40
C LYS A 79 -25.42 8.35 -16.17
N ASN A 80 -25.44 7.54 -15.11
CA ASN A 80 -26.10 7.86 -13.83
C ASN A 80 -25.18 8.61 -12.84
N GLY A 81 -24.00 9.05 -13.27
CA GLY A 81 -23.03 9.78 -12.46
C GLY A 81 -22.16 8.91 -11.54
N LYS A 82 -22.34 7.59 -11.51
CA LYS A 82 -21.51 6.68 -10.71
C LYS A 82 -20.26 6.25 -11.47
N LEU A 83 -19.16 6.03 -10.75
CA LEU A 83 -17.97 5.41 -11.32
C LEU A 83 -18.26 3.96 -11.75
N CYS A 84 -17.63 3.53 -12.83
CA CYS A 84 -17.72 2.16 -13.29
C CYS A 84 -17.12 1.18 -12.26
N GLY A 85 -17.85 0.12 -11.93
CA GLY A 85 -17.37 -0.92 -11.01
C GLY A 85 -16.57 -2.04 -11.68
N ASN A 86 -16.38 -1.99 -13.00
CA ASN A 86 -15.62 -3.03 -13.71
C ASN A 86 -14.14 -2.91 -13.40
N GLN A 87 -13.48 -4.05 -13.22
CA GLN A 87 -12.04 -4.11 -13.02
C GLN A 87 -11.28 -3.94 -14.34
N VAL A 88 -10.14 -3.27 -14.27
CA VAL A 88 -9.14 -3.19 -15.35
C VAL A 88 -8.05 -4.24 -15.16
N ALA A 89 -7.76 -4.59 -13.91
CA ALA A 89 -6.82 -5.64 -13.55
C ALA A 89 -7.23 -6.31 -12.23
N SER A 90 -6.88 -7.58 -12.11
CA SER A 90 -7.10 -8.39 -10.90
C SER A 90 -5.82 -8.53 -10.09
N GLN A 91 -5.95 -8.48 -8.77
CA GLN A 91 -4.91 -8.88 -7.81
C GLN A 91 -3.55 -8.23 -8.08
N CYS A 92 -3.54 -6.90 -8.11
CA CYS A 92 -2.34 -6.13 -8.41
C CYS A 92 -1.52 -5.85 -7.15
N SER A 93 -0.22 -5.66 -7.34
CA SER A 93 0.60 -4.97 -6.33
C SER A 93 -0.01 -3.59 -6.04
N LEU A 94 0.28 -3.04 -4.87
CA LEU A 94 -0.27 -1.73 -4.50
C LEU A 94 0.20 -0.62 -5.48
N ASP A 95 1.44 -0.71 -5.98
CA ASP A 95 1.98 0.20 -7.00
C ASP A 95 1.23 0.07 -8.34
N ASP A 96 0.99 -1.17 -8.81
CA ASP A 96 0.21 -1.41 -10.02
C ASP A 96 -1.22 -0.95 -9.85
N TRP A 97 -1.82 -1.20 -8.68
CA TRP A 97 -3.15 -0.72 -8.38
C TRP A 97 -3.20 0.80 -8.45
N LYS A 98 -2.27 1.51 -7.81
CA LYS A 98 -2.25 2.98 -7.84
C LYS A 98 -2.09 3.52 -9.26
N ARG A 99 -1.28 2.86 -10.09
CA ARG A 99 -1.09 3.23 -11.50
C ARG A 99 -2.36 3.03 -12.34
N LEU A 100 -3.11 1.95 -12.09
CA LEU A 100 -4.24 1.52 -12.94
C LEU A 100 -5.61 2.02 -12.43
N HIS A 101 -5.81 2.07 -11.12
CA HIS A 101 -7.09 2.31 -10.47
C HIS A 101 -7.58 3.73 -10.78
N ARG A 102 -8.75 3.82 -11.39
CA ARG A 102 -9.37 5.06 -11.92
C ARG A 102 -8.53 5.83 -12.94
N ASN A 103 -7.51 5.20 -13.52
CA ASN A 103 -6.67 5.82 -14.56
C ASN A 103 -6.76 5.11 -15.91
N GLU A 104 -7.34 3.90 -15.96
CA GLU A 104 -7.48 3.11 -17.18
C GLU A 104 -8.95 2.73 -17.46
N TYR A 105 -9.24 2.40 -18.71
CA TYR A 105 -10.54 1.88 -19.11
C TYR A 105 -10.61 0.36 -18.95
N CYS A 106 -11.80 -0.14 -18.61
CA CYS A 106 -12.05 -1.58 -18.70
C CYS A 106 -12.38 -1.99 -20.14
N ARG A 107 -12.44 -3.29 -20.41
CA ARG A 107 -12.81 -3.85 -21.72
C ARG A 107 -14.12 -3.30 -22.30
N THR A 108 -15.08 -2.95 -21.45
CA THR A 108 -16.36 -2.36 -21.89
C THR A 108 -16.23 -0.90 -22.34
N HIS A 109 -15.23 -0.19 -21.82
CA HIS A 109 -15.00 1.24 -22.08
C HIS A 109 -13.74 1.52 -22.90
N GLY A 110 -13.16 0.50 -23.54
CA GLY A 110 -12.09 0.66 -24.54
C GLY A 110 -10.66 0.35 -24.09
N GLY A 111 -10.48 -0.27 -22.91
CA GLY A 111 -9.20 -0.85 -22.48
C GLY A 111 -9.01 -2.30 -22.88
#